data_AF-A0A7S0U6B9-F1
#
_entry.id   AF-A0A7S0U6B9-F1
#
_cell.length_a   1.000
_cell.length_b   1.000
_cell.length_c   1.000
_cell.angle_alpha   90.00
_cell.angle_beta   90.00
_cell.angle_gamma   90.00
#
_symmetry.space_group_name_H-M   'P 1'
#
loop_
_entity.id
_entity.type
_entity.pdbx_description
1 polymer ?
#
loop_
_entity_poly.entity_id
_entity_poly.type
_entity_poly.pdbx_seq_one_letter_code
_entity_poly.pdbx_strand_id
1 'polypeptide(L)'
;GKKAKKEDSDDDTPLIPQAAAAAAAATPKATPEAKPAMSTADEKALKAHSDKLFAIKKQLRGVPAKTIREVLAANGASERGGDMTIQGRLADMMLHGVCAPCPKCGNNVEYVDGRYECTGWADEY
;
A
#
# COMPACT_ATOMS: atom_id res chain seq x y z
N GLY A 1 33.01 34.94 -38.02
CA GLY A 1 32.69 36.29 -37.52
C GLY A 1 31.26 36.33 -36.98
N LYS A 2 30.89 37.36 -36.18
CA LYS A 2 29.56 37.63 -35.57
C LYS A 2 29.08 36.51 -34.60
N LYS A 3 28.96 36.63 -33.27
CA LYS A 3 28.65 37.69 -32.26
C LYS A 3 27.14 37.82 -31.92
N ALA A 4 26.83 37.62 -30.62
CA ALA A 4 25.57 37.95 -29.89
C ALA A 4 24.31 37.09 -30.23
N LYS A 5 23.25 37.02 -29.40
CA LYS A 5 22.89 37.82 -28.18
C LYS A 5 22.06 37.00 -27.15
N LYS A 6 22.04 37.49 -25.90
CA LYS A 6 21.17 37.13 -24.74
C LYS A 6 19.76 37.74 -24.89
N GLU A 7 18.73 37.24 -24.20
CA GLU A 7 17.76 37.99 -23.35
C GLU A 7 16.51 37.19 -22.92
N ASP A 8 16.08 37.42 -21.67
CA ASP A 8 14.83 36.97 -21.02
C ASP A 8 13.57 37.58 -21.66
N SER A 9 12.41 36.98 -21.39
CA SER A 9 11.15 37.72 -21.17
C SER A 9 10.11 36.87 -20.43
N ASP A 10 9.64 37.40 -19.30
CA ASP A 10 8.41 37.02 -18.58
C ASP A 10 7.14 37.51 -19.31
N ASP A 11 6.00 37.19 -18.70
CA ASP A 11 4.65 37.78 -18.84
C ASP A 11 3.68 37.10 -19.82
N ASP A 12 2.66 36.43 -19.25
CA ASP A 12 1.26 36.82 -19.46
C ASP A 12 0.42 36.36 -18.25
N THR A 13 -0.25 37.30 -17.57
CA THR A 13 -1.19 37.02 -16.47
C THR A 13 -2.56 37.63 -16.77
N PRO A 14 -3.62 36.82 -16.94
CA PRO A 14 -5.00 37.32 -16.93
C PRO A 14 -5.61 37.34 -15.53
N LEU A 15 -6.03 38.54 -15.14
CA LEU A 15 -6.66 38.94 -13.89
C LEU A 15 -7.91 38.15 -13.45
N ILE A 16 -8.07 38.05 -12.12
CA ILE A 16 -9.29 37.60 -11.42
C ILE A 16 -10.33 38.74 -11.35
N PRO A 17 -11.64 38.42 -11.42
CA PRO A 17 -12.64 39.13 -10.60
C PRO A 17 -13.27 38.24 -9.51
N GLN A 18 -13.31 38.77 -8.27
CA GLN A 18 -14.08 38.23 -7.12
C GLN A 18 -15.55 38.75 -7.22
N ALA A 19 -16.58 38.36 -6.45
CA ALA A 19 -16.79 37.45 -5.30
C ALA A 19 -18.24 36.87 -5.44
N ALA A 20 -18.97 36.26 -4.50
CA ALA A 20 -18.90 35.94 -3.05
C ALA A 20 -19.85 34.71 -2.80
N ALA A 21 -20.21 34.22 -1.59
CA ALA A 21 -19.95 34.62 -0.21
C ALA A 21 -19.99 33.42 0.78
N ALA A 22 -19.53 33.69 2.00
CA ALA A 22 -19.69 33.01 3.29
C ALA A 22 -20.69 31.83 3.46
N ALA A 23 -20.14 30.70 3.93
CA ALA A 23 -20.64 30.01 5.13
C ALA A 23 -19.44 29.37 5.88
N ALA A 24 -19.07 29.89 7.05
CA ALA A 24 -17.94 29.41 7.81
C ALA A 24 -18.31 28.19 8.67
N ALA A 25 -17.99 26.99 8.20
CA ALA A 25 -17.90 25.80 9.06
C ALA A 25 -16.43 25.61 9.45
N ALA A 26 -16.10 25.96 10.70
CA ALA A 26 -14.76 25.72 11.23
C ALA A 26 -14.51 24.22 11.33
N THR A 27 -13.66 23.67 10.45
CA THR A 27 -13.18 22.30 10.60
C THR A 27 -12.35 22.22 11.88
N PRO A 28 -12.69 21.32 12.84
CA PRO A 28 -11.84 21.13 14.01
C PRO A 28 -10.48 20.62 13.53
N LYS A 29 -9.45 21.44 13.75
CA LYS A 29 -8.06 21.11 13.44
C LYS A 29 -7.73 19.80 14.15
N ALA A 30 -7.54 18.73 13.38
CA ALA A 30 -7.31 17.39 13.92
C ALA A 30 -6.18 17.43 14.96
N THR A 31 -6.53 17.18 16.21
CA THR A 31 -5.56 17.00 17.29
C THR A 31 -4.72 15.77 16.93
N PRO A 32 -3.39 15.80 16.98
CA PRO A 32 -2.59 14.60 16.76
C PRO A 32 -2.95 13.58 17.83
N GLU A 33 -3.66 12.52 17.45
CA GLU A 33 -4.02 11.44 18.35
C GLU A 33 -2.74 10.79 18.87
N ALA A 34 -2.53 10.89 20.18
CA ALA A 34 -1.39 10.26 20.83
C ALA A 34 -1.53 8.74 20.66
N LYS A 35 -0.61 8.13 19.90
CA LYS A 35 -0.56 6.66 19.79
C LYS A 35 -0.52 6.07 21.20
N PRO A 36 -1.43 5.15 21.55
CA PRO A 36 -1.39 4.51 22.86
C PRO A 36 -0.05 3.78 23.02
N ALA A 37 0.55 3.90 24.21
CA ALA A 37 1.79 3.19 24.51
C ALA A 37 1.53 1.68 24.46
N MET A 38 2.25 0.96 23.60
CA MET A 38 2.20 -0.50 23.54
C MET A 38 2.71 -1.09 24.86
N SER A 39 2.11 -2.19 25.33
CA SER A 39 2.67 -2.88 26.50
C SER A 39 3.90 -3.70 26.10
N THR A 40 4.79 -3.96 27.06
CA THR A 40 5.96 -4.82 26.84
C THR A 40 5.60 -6.25 26.45
N ALA A 41 4.38 -6.69 26.77
CA ALA A 41 3.82 -7.96 26.32
C ALA A 41 3.45 -7.91 24.83
N ASP A 42 2.81 -6.83 24.38
CA ASP A 42 2.44 -6.62 22.97
C ASP A 42 3.69 -6.48 22.08
N GLU A 43 4.70 -5.73 22.52
CA GLU A 43 5.99 -5.61 21.82
C GLU A 43 6.65 -6.98 21.63
N LYS A 44 6.65 -7.82 22.68
CA LYS A 44 7.21 -9.17 22.64
C LYS A 44 6.40 -10.10 21.73
N ALA A 45 5.06 -9.97 21.73
CA ALA A 45 4.19 -10.74 20.85
C ALA A 45 4.38 -10.34 19.37
N LEU A 46 4.42 -9.03 19.08
CA LEU A 46 4.67 -8.49 17.74
C LEU A 46 6.06 -8.90 17.21
N LYS A 47 7.09 -8.89 18.07
CA LYS A 47 8.41 -9.41 17.71
C LYS A 47 8.35 -10.91 17.37
N ALA A 48 7.74 -11.72 18.22
CA ALA A 48 7.63 -13.17 18.00
C ALA A 48 6.82 -13.51 16.73
N HIS A 49 5.82 -12.70 16.38
CA HIS A 49 5.09 -12.78 15.12
C HIS A 49 5.98 -12.43 13.92
N SER A 50 6.68 -11.29 13.98
CA SER A 50 7.59 -10.82 12.94
C SER A 50 8.73 -11.82 12.66
N ASP A 51 9.30 -12.41 13.71
CA ASP A 51 10.36 -13.40 13.61
C ASP A 51 9.87 -14.69 12.90
N LYS A 52 8.62 -15.13 13.14
CA LYS A 52 8.00 -16.26 12.42
C LYS A 52 7.82 -15.96 10.93
N LEU A 53 7.24 -14.80 10.59
CA LEU A 53 7.03 -14.40 9.20
C LEU A 53 8.37 -14.29 8.44
N PHE A 54 9.40 -13.75 9.10
CA PHE A 54 10.75 -13.69 8.53
C PHE A 54 11.37 -15.08 8.31
N ALA A 55 11.17 -16.03 9.24
CA ALA A 55 11.64 -17.40 9.08
C ALA A 55 11.02 -18.11 7.86
N ILE A 56 9.71 -17.97 7.66
CA ILE A 56 9.00 -18.51 6.48
C ILE A 56 9.55 -17.86 5.20
N LYS A 57 9.65 -16.52 5.16
CA LYS A 57 10.22 -15.80 4.00
C LYS A 57 11.67 -16.23 3.71
N LYS A 58 12.47 -16.57 4.73
CA LYS A 58 13.83 -17.10 4.53
C LYS A 58 13.82 -18.48 3.86
N GLN A 59 12.91 -19.37 4.24
CA GLN A 59 12.75 -20.69 3.60
C GLN A 59 12.31 -20.56 2.13
N LEU A 60 11.38 -19.64 1.83
CA LEU A 60 10.89 -19.41 0.47
C LEU A 60 11.93 -18.83 -0.51
N ARG A 61 13.06 -18.29 -0.03
CA ARG A 61 14.13 -17.74 -0.90
C ARG A 61 14.78 -18.78 -1.83
N GLY A 62 14.75 -20.06 -1.45
CA GLY A 62 15.27 -21.16 -2.28
C GLY A 62 14.25 -21.76 -3.24
N VAL A 63 12.98 -21.34 -3.18
CA VAL A 63 11.90 -21.91 -3.99
C VAL A 63 11.80 -21.15 -5.33
N PRO A 64 11.76 -21.85 -6.48
CA PRO A 64 11.59 -21.20 -7.78
C PRO A 64 10.31 -20.35 -7.83
N ALA A 65 10.42 -19.14 -8.37
CA ALA A 65 9.29 -18.21 -8.48
C ALA A 65 8.09 -18.79 -9.26
N LYS A 66 8.34 -19.69 -10.21
CA LYS A 66 7.29 -20.45 -10.92
C LYS A 66 6.44 -21.29 -9.96
N THR A 67 7.09 -22.07 -9.10
CA THR A 67 6.42 -22.91 -8.08
C THR A 67 5.66 -22.07 -7.06
N ILE A 68 6.20 -20.90 -6.67
CA ILE A 68 5.48 -19.97 -5.78
C ILE A 68 4.19 -19.47 -6.46
N ARG A 69 4.23 -19.10 -7.75
CA ARG A 69 3.03 -18.68 -8.50
C ARG A 69 2.02 -19.81 -8.67
N GLU A 70 2.46 -21.03 -8.97
CA GLU A 70 1.61 -22.23 -9.03
C GLU A 70 0.88 -22.48 -7.70
N VAL A 71 1.56 -22.35 -6.55
CA VAL A 71 0.94 -22.48 -5.23
C VAL A 71 -0.04 -21.34 -4.92
N LEU A 72 0.28 -20.10 -5.28
CA LEU A 72 -0.62 -18.96 -5.10
C LEU A 72 -1.91 -19.14 -5.92
N ALA A 73 -1.77 -19.47 -7.22
CA ALA A 73 -2.89 -19.70 -8.12
C ALA A 73 -3.79 -20.87 -7.67
N ALA A 74 -3.21 -21.97 -7.17
CA ALA A 74 -3.97 -23.09 -6.61
C ALA A 74 -4.81 -22.73 -5.37
N ASN A 75 -4.48 -21.63 -4.69
CA ASN A 75 -5.22 -21.08 -3.55
C ASN A 75 -6.08 -19.85 -3.93
N GLY A 76 -6.23 -19.53 -5.23
CA GLY A 76 -6.98 -18.36 -5.72
C GLY A 76 -6.30 -17.01 -5.51
N ALA A 77 -5.10 -16.98 -4.92
CA ALA A 77 -4.36 -15.77 -4.64
C ALA A 77 -3.67 -15.21 -5.90
N SER A 78 -3.43 -13.91 -5.90
CA SER A 78 -2.72 -13.23 -6.98
C SER A 78 -1.30 -13.79 -7.18
N GLU A 79 -0.94 -14.13 -8.42
CA GLU A 79 0.43 -14.52 -8.82
C GLU A 79 1.28 -13.33 -9.31
N ARG A 80 0.68 -12.12 -9.35
CA ARG A 80 1.31 -10.91 -9.90
C ARG A 80 2.35 -10.32 -8.94
N GLY A 81 3.37 -9.70 -9.51
CA GLY A 81 4.46 -9.03 -8.80
C GLY A 81 5.81 -9.73 -8.96
N GLY A 82 6.85 -9.06 -8.46
CA GLY A 82 8.21 -9.60 -8.39
C GLY A 82 8.35 -10.65 -7.28
N ASP A 83 9.48 -11.34 -7.28
CA ASP A 83 9.70 -12.52 -6.43
C ASP A 83 9.54 -12.24 -4.92
N MET A 84 9.99 -11.07 -4.46
CA MET A 84 9.79 -10.64 -3.06
C MET A 84 8.31 -10.41 -2.69
N THR A 85 7.49 -9.98 -3.65
CA THR A 85 6.05 -9.76 -3.46
C THR A 85 5.33 -11.09 -3.31
N ILE A 86 5.55 -12.02 -4.24
CA ILE A 86 4.92 -13.35 -4.20
C ILE A 86 5.42 -14.21 -3.03
N GLN A 87 6.69 -14.07 -2.64
CA GLN A 87 7.22 -14.68 -1.41
C GLN A 87 6.57 -14.08 -0.15
N GLY A 88 6.31 -12.77 -0.14
CA GLY A 88 5.59 -12.10 0.95
C GLY A 88 4.16 -12.63 1.08
N ARG A 89 3.42 -12.65 -0.03
CA ARG A 89 2.04 -13.14 -0.12
C ARG A 89 1.92 -14.61 0.30
N LEU A 90 2.80 -15.48 -0.21
CA LEU A 90 2.80 -16.89 0.18
C LEU A 90 3.19 -17.08 1.67
N ALA A 91 4.17 -16.34 2.19
CA ALA A 91 4.54 -16.43 3.60
C ALA A 91 3.41 -16.00 4.55
N ASP A 92 2.64 -14.98 4.16
CA ASP A 92 1.46 -14.52 4.90
C ASP A 92 0.37 -15.60 4.90
N MET A 93 0.03 -16.15 3.72
CA MET A 93 -0.93 -17.26 3.59
C MET A 93 -0.51 -18.52 4.35
N MET A 94 0.79 -18.82 4.44
CA MET A 94 1.31 -19.93 5.23
C MET A 94 1.23 -19.70 6.74
N LEU A 95 1.23 -18.44 7.19
CA LEU A 95 1.20 -18.09 8.63
C LEU A 95 -0.22 -17.86 9.15
N HIS A 96 -1.11 -17.29 8.32
CA HIS A 96 -2.46 -16.87 8.70
C HIS A 96 -3.59 -17.66 8.01
N GLY A 97 -3.27 -18.40 6.94
CA GLY A 97 -4.26 -19.03 6.06
C GLY A 97 -4.59 -18.16 4.85
N VAL A 98 -5.36 -18.72 3.91
CA VAL A 98 -5.81 -18.02 2.70
C VAL A 98 -6.88 -17.00 3.07
N CYS A 99 -6.72 -15.74 2.64
CA CYS A 99 -7.76 -14.73 2.81
C CYS A 99 -9.02 -15.08 2.01
N ALA A 100 -10.19 -14.87 2.61
CA ALA A 100 -11.44 -14.91 1.88
C ALA A 100 -11.47 -13.78 0.81
N PRO A 101 -12.12 -13.99 -0.35
CA PRO A 101 -12.28 -12.95 -1.36
C PRO A 101 -13.08 -11.77 -0.81
N CYS A 102 -12.84 -10.58 -1.36
CA CYS A 102 -13.55 -9.36 -0.96
C CYS A 102 -15.07 -9.53 -1.13
N PRO A 103 -15.90 -9.35 -0.07
CA PRO A 103 -17.33 -9.59 -0.14
C PRO A 103 -18.10 -8.59 -1.02
N LYS A 104 -17.45 -7.51 -1.49
CA LYS A 104 -18.05 -6.50 -2.39
C LYS A 104 -17.81 -6.78 -3.87
N CYS A 105 -16.61 -7.25 -4.24
CA CYS A 105 -16.20 -7.35 -5.64
C CYS A 105 -15.47 -8.67 -6.00
N GLY A 106 -15.43 -9.65 -5.09
CA GLY A 106 -14.82 -10.97 -5.31
C GLY A 106 -13.29 -10.99 -5.46
N ASN A 107 -12.63 -9.83 -5.52
CA ASN A 107 -11.20 -9.72 -5.73
C ASN A 107 -10.38 -10.12 -4.49
N ASN A 108 -9.08 -10.35 -4.72
CA ASN A 108 -8.12 -10.66 -3.67
C ASN A 108 -8.01 -9.54 -2.62
N VAL A 109 -7.70 -9.97 -1.39
CA VAL A 109 -7.36 -9.11 -0.27
C VAL A 109 -5.91 -9.40 0.10
N GLU A 110 -5.09 -8.36 0.25
CA GLU A 110 -3.65 -8.47 0.46
C GLU A 110 -3.18 -7.55 1.59
N TYR A 111 -2.12 -7.94 2.30
CA TYR A 111 -1.55 -7.12 3.38
C TYR A 111 -0.64 -6.02 2.84
N VAL A 112 -1.05 -4.76 3.04
CA VAL A 112 -0.37 -3.54 2.58
C VAL A 112 -0.33 -2.52 3.73
N ASP A 113 0.82 -1.90 3.96
CA ASP A 113 1.00 -0.78 4.92
C ASP A 113 0.33 -0.95 6.29
N GLY A 114 0.45 -2.17 6.86
CA GLY A 114 -0.03 -2.48 8.21
C GLY A 114 -1.47 -2.99 8.31
N ARG A 115 -2.18 -3.17 7.17
CA ARG A 115 -3.58 -3.62 7.13
C ARG A 115 -3.86 -4.50 5.92
N TYR A 116 -5.00 -5.19 5.93
CA TYR A 116 -5.48 -5.92 4.75
C TYR A 116 -6.32 -4.99 3.88
N GLU A 117 -6.00 -4.93 2.58
CA GLU A 117 -6.65 -4.08 1.58
C GLU A 117 -7.20 -4.92 0.42
N CYS A 118 -8.34 -4.51 -0.14
CA CYS A 118 -8.88 -5.10 -1.35
C CYS A 118 -8.09 -4.60 -2.57
N THR A 119 -7.64 -5.51 -3.43
CA THR A 119 -6.92 -5.17 -4.68
C THR A 119 -7.84 -4.95 -5.87
N GLY A 120 -9.15 -5.11 -5.70
CA GLY A 120 -10.17 -4.85 -6.71
C GLY A 120 -10.55 -3.38 -6.78
N TRP A 121 -10.81 -2.89 -7.99
CA TRP A 121 -11.37 -1.56 -8.20
C TRP A 121 -12.85 -1.53 -7.79
N ALA A 122 -13.27 -0.40 -7.24
CA ALA A 122 -14.70 -0.07 -7.20
C ALA A 122 -15.05 0.49 -8.57
N ASP A 123 -15.81 -0.32 -9.32
CA ASP A 123 -16.60 0.05 -10.49
C ASP A 123 -15.81 0.24 -11.81
N GLU A 124 -16.45 -0.15 -12.93
CA GLU A 124 -16.05 0.26 -14.28
C GLU A 124 -16.50 1.72 -14.51
N TYR A 125 -15.67 2.51 -15.19
CA TYR A 125 -16.07 3.80 -15.77
C TYR A 125 -16.77 3.61 -17.11
#